data_AF-A0A2D9M4L2-F1
#
_entry.id   AF-A0A2D9M4L2-F1
#
_cell.length_a   1.000
_cell.length_b   1.000
_cell.length_c   1.000
_cell.angle_alpha   90.00
_cell.angle_beta   90.00
_cell.angle_gamma   90.00
#
_symmetry.space_group_name_H-M   'P 1'
#
loop_
_entity.id
_entity.type
_entity.pdbx_description
1 polymer ?
#
loop_
_entity_poly.entity_id
_entity_poly.type
_entity_poly.pdbx_seq_one_letter_code
_entity_poly.pdbx_strand_id
1 'polypeptide(L)'
;MKKLLSALVIATAFAAPAQADIIHRISSSVQLNVESAASNATRVPSVYSVSGTNLTTTDGTTSGNIGRLSAFSAGTAPGFTGTTASVKVAGEDFSFSESFIEGDKPHAGSTVASGVIGTLPVLGSTVTSAGGVAGTLAGTVGTDGAVTITAGGAGTTATAQHVSELSIFN
;
A
#
# COMPACT_ATOMS: atom_id res chain seq x y z
N MET A 1 3.56 -51.29 70.00
CA MET A 1 3.02 -51.10 68.63
C MET A 1 1.71 -50.30 68.59
N LYS A 2 0.71 -50.60 69.44
CA LYS A 2 -0.57 -49.86 69.47
C LYS A 2 -0.44 -48.35 69.76
N LYS A 3 0.46 -47.97 70.68
CA LYS A 3 0.73 -46.55 71.04
C LYS A 3 1.37 -45.72 69.93
N LEU A 4 2.18 -46.35 69.07
CA LEU A 4 2.79 -45.72 67.89
C LEU A 4 1.76 -45.49 66.79
N LEU A 5 0.86 -46.46 66.58
CA LEU A 5 -0.25 -46.32 65.64
C LEU A 5 -1.21 -45.20 66.07
N SER A 6 -1.53 -45.11 67.36
CA SER A 6 -2.34 -44.02 67.92
C SER A 6 -1.66 -42.66 67.78
N ALA A 7 -0.36 -42.57 68.01
CA ALA A 7 0.39 -41.31 67.83
C ALA A 7 0.45 -40.87 66.36
N LEU A 8 0.56 -41.81 65.43
CA LEU A 8 0.55 -41.53 64.00
C LEU A 8 -0.82 -41.06 63.51
N VAL A 9 -1.91 -41.70 63.98
CA VAL A 9 -3.29 -41.29 63.65
C VAL A 9 -3.60 -39.89 64.19
N ILE A 10 -3.13 -39.56 65.40
CA ILE A 10 -3.27 -38.22 65.98
C ILE A 10 -2.44 -37.20 65.17
N ALA A 11 -1.20 -37.52 64.81
CA ALA A 11 -0.36 -36.63 64.01
C ALA A 11 -0.96 -36.36 62.62
N THR A 12 -1.60 -37.34 61.98
CA THR A 12 -2.29 -37.14 60.70
C THR A 12 -3.65 -36.45 60.84
N ALA A 13 -4.32 -36.58 61.99
CA ALA A 13 -5.59 -35.91 62.27
C ALA A 13 -5.43 -34.42 62.62
N PHE A 14 -4.23 -34.02 63.06
CA PHE A 14 -3.87 -32.62 63.36
C PHE A 14 -2.86 -32.03 62.36
N ALA A 15 -2.55 -32.73 61.28
CA ALA A 15 -1.84 -32.13 60.15
C ALA A 15 -2.78 -31.09 59.54
N ALA A 16 -2.52 -29.81 59.80
CA ALA A 16 -3.27 -28.73 59.18
C ALA A 16 -3.17 -28.90 57.65
N PRO A 17 -4.29 -28.87 56.91
CA PRO A 17 -4.22 -28.90 55.45
C PRO A 17 -3.35 -27.74 54.99
N ALA A 18 -2.36 -28.01 54.13
CA ALA A 18 -1.54 -26.95 53.53
C ALA A 18 -2.49 -25.98 52.82
N GLN A 19 -2.65 -24.78 53.37
CA GLN A 19 -3.48 -23.72 52.83
C GLN A 19 -2.67 -23.05 51.73
N ALA A 20 -2.85 -23.50 50.49
CA ALA A 20 -2.22 -22.84 49.36
C ALA A 20 -3.17 -21.77 48.80
N ASP A 21 -2.71 -20.52 48.75
CA ASP A 21 -3.44 -19.45 48.07
C ASP A 21 -3.28 -19.65 46.55
N ILE A 22 -4.39 -19.85 45.85
CA ILE A 22 -4.41 -20.09 44.41
C ILE A 22 -4.97 -18.86 43.71
N ILE A 23 -4.14 -18.22 42.89
CA ILE A 23 -4.56 -17.16 41.98
C ILE A 23 -4.56 -17.72 40.56
N HIS A 24 -5.75 -17.79 39.97
CA HIS A 24 -5.92 -18.12 38.55
C HIS A 24 -6.30 -16.87 37.78
N ARG A 25 -5.55 -16.56 36.73
CA ARG A 25 -5.79 -15.41 35.87
C ARG A 25 -5.83 -15.84 34.41
N ILE A 26 -6.93 -15.52 33.76
CA ILE A 26 -7.07 -15.66 32.32
C ILE A 26 -7.06 -14.26 31.71
N SER A 27 -6.17 -14.03 30.77
CA SER A 27 -6.14 -12.82 29.95
C SER A 27 -6.21 -13.21 28.48
N SER A 28 -7.22 -12.67 27.79
CA SER A 28 -7.37 -12.83 26.34
C SER A 28 -7.28 -11.47 25.68
N SER A 29 -6.54 -11.38 24.57
CA SER A 29 -6.46 -10.17 23.76
C SER A 29 -6.42 -10.51 22.27
N VAL A 30 -6.97 -9.60 21.47
CA VAL A 30 -6.88 -9.67 20.01
C VAL A 30 -6.60 -8.28 19.48
N GLN A 31 -5.59 -8.20 18.62
CA GLN A 31 -5.23 -6.99 17.89
C GLN A 31 -5.31 -7.31 16.41
N LEU A 32 -6.06 -6.49 15.69
CA LEU A 32 -6.26 -6.62 14.24
C LEU A 32 -5.80 -5.34 13.57
N ASN A 33 -4.97 -5.49 12.56
CA ASN A 33 -4.47 -4.40 11.74
C ASN A 33 -4.71 -4.75 10.27
N VAL A 34 -5.01 -3.72 9.47
CA VAL A 34 -5.05 -3.82 8.01
C VAL A 34 -4.14 -2.76 7.44
N GLU A 35 -3.51 -3.06 6.30
CA GLU A 35 -2.72 -2.07 5.59
C GLU A 35 -3.63 -1.08 4.86
N SER A 36 -3.17 0.17 4.78
CA SER A 36 -3.85 1.21 3.99
C SER A 36 -3.60 0.99 2.50
N ALA A 37 -4.57 1.36 1.67
CA ALA A 37 -4.33 1.49 0.24
C ALA A 37 -3.29 2.59 -0.01
N ALA A 38 -2.41 2.38 -0.99
CA ALA A 38 -1.42 3.36 -1.41
C ALA A 38 -1.33 3.41 -2.93
N SER A 39 -1.13 4.61 -3.48
CA SER A 39 -0.81 4.80 -4.89
C SER A 39 0.29 5.82 -5.03
N ASN A 40 1.35 5.43 -5.72
CA ASN A 40 2.44 6.32 -6.10
C ASN A 40 2.49 6.38 -7.61
N ALA A 41 2.49 7.58 -8.15
CA ALA A 41 2.52 7.79 -9.59
C ALA A 41 3.53 8.88 -9.95
N THR A 42 4.35 8.61 -10.94
CA THR A 42 5.34 9.54 -11.47
C THR A 42 4.91 9.97 -12.86
N ARG A 43 4.88 11.29 -13.08
CA ARG A 43 4.68 11.84 -14.43
C ARG A 43 5.97 11.68 -15.21
N VAL A 44 5.90 10.98 -16.33
CA VAL A 44 7.02 10.91 -17.27
C VAL A 44 6.78 11.97 -18.32
N PRO A 45 7.80 12.78 -18.66
CA PRO A 45 7.66 13.69 -19.76
C PRO A 45 8.11 13.07 -21.09
N SER A 46 7.26 13.12 -22.10
CA SER A 46 7.57 13.12 -23.53
C SER A 46 8.68 14.12 -23.84
N VAL A 47 9.41 13.95 -24.93
CA VAL A 47 10.44 14.90 -25.40
C VAL A 47 10.31 15.03 -26.93
N TYR A 48 10.45 16.20 -27.53
CA TYR A 48 10.47 16.47 -28.98
C TYR A 48 11.62 17.43 -29.34
N SER A 49 12.25 17.37 -30.51
CA SER A 49 13.42 18.21 -30.80
C SER A 49 13.79 18.46 -32.29
N VAL A 50 13.75 19.71 -32.81
CA VAL A 50 14.22 20.27 -34.14
C VAL A 50 14.60 21.83 -34.37
N SER A 51 15.85 22.27 -34.36
CA SER A 51 16.45 23.67 -34.41
C SER A 51 17.00 23.83 -35.78
N GLY A 52 17.71 24.86 -36.23
CA GLY A 52 17.91 25.07 -37.67
C GLY A 52 18.89 26.15 -38.07
N THR A 53 19.60 25.99 -39.18
CA THR A 53 20.20 27.07 -39.96
C THR A 53 19.96 26.73 -41.41
N ASN A 54 19.73 27.72 -42.26
CA ASN A 54 19.39 27.55 -43.68
C ASN A 54 18.23 26.56 -43.96
N LEU A 55 17.13 26.64 -43.22
CA LEU A 55 15.88 25.90 -43.51
C LEU A 55 14.66 26.80 -43.79
N THR A 56 13.76 26.26 -44.61
CA THR A 56 12.36 26.64 -44.87
C THR A 56 11.50 25.58 -44.19
N THR A 57 10.60 25.94 -43.29
CA THR A 57 9.84 24.97 -42.48
C THR A 57 8.36 24.88 -42.91
N THR A 58 7.63 23.83 -42.55
CA THR A 58 6.17 23.72 -42.62
C THR A 58 5.66 22.75 -41.54
N ASP A 59 4.43 22.88 -41.09
CA ASP A 59 3.78 21.90 -40.20
C ASP A 59 3.02 20.81 -40.98
N GLY A 60 3.25 20.72 -42.29
CA GLY A 60 2.53 19.86 -43.24
C GLY A 60 1.32 20.53 -43.89
N THR A 61 0.89 21.69 -43.41
CA THR A 61 -0.27 22.45 -43.92
C THR A 61 0.07 23.91 -44.24
N THR A 62 1.03 24.49 -43.52
CA THR A 62 1.34 25.92 -43.56
C THR A 62 2.85 26.12 -43.63
N SER A 63 3.30 26.74 -44.71
CA SER A 63 4.71 27.11 -44.91
C SER A 63 5.19 28.12 -43.86
N GLY A 64 6.44 27.99 -43.43
CA GLY A 64 7.06 28.74 -42.34
C GLY A 64 6.82 28.17 -40.94
N ASN A 65 5.90 27.21 -40.78
CA ASN A 65 5.61 26.65 -39.47
C ASN A 65 6.60 25.55 -39.08
N ILE A 66 6.85 25.43 -37.78
CA ILE A 66 7.55 24.28 -37.20
C ILE A 66 6.53 23.34 -36.57
N GLY A 67 7.02 22.17 -36.19
CA GLY A 67 6.26 21.18 -35.48
C GLY A 67 5.79 21.70 -34.14
N ARG A 68 4.67 21.15 -33.69
CA ARG A 68 3.96 21.51 -32.49
C ARG A 68 3.55 20.25 -31.77
N LEU A 69 3.36 20.32 -30.48
CA LEU A 69 2.52 19.34 -29.82
C LEU A 69 1.06 19.50 -30.25
N SER A 70 0.32 18.40 -30.37
CA SER A 70 -1.11 18.40 -30.64
C SER A 70 -1.90 18.74 -29.37
N ALA A 71 -3.17 19.07 -29.54
CA ALA A 71 -4.01 19.56 -28.45
C ALA A 71 -4.24 18.44 -27.41
N PHE A 72 -3.99 18.76 -26.16
CA PHE A 72 -4.21 17.87 -25.03
C PHE A 72 -5.68 17.47 -24.83
N SER A 73 -5.96 16.16 -24.65
CA SER A 73 -7.29 15.64 -24.32
C SER A 73 -7.31 14.89 -22.99
N ALA A 74 -8.45 14.91 -22.29
CA ALA A 74 -8.61 14.18 -21.05
C ALA A 74 -8.62 12.66 -21.23
N GLY A 75 -7.55 11.99 -20.78
CA GLY A 75 -7.33 10.55 -20.97
C GLY A 75 -6.38 10.26 -22.14
N THR A 76 -5.76 11.30 -22.72
CA THR A 76 -4.84 11.16 -23.86
C THR A 76 -3.61 12.02 -23.63
N ALA A 77 -2.42 11.44 -23.79
CA ALA A 77 -1.20 12.23 -23.90
C ALA A 77 -1.33 13.18 -25.11
N PRO A 78 -0.87 14.42 -25.02
CA PRO A 78 -0.86 15.30 -26.19
C PRO A 78 -0.01 14.67 -27.27
N GLY A 79 -0.54 14.65 -28.48
CA GLY A 79 0.19 14.12 -29.62
C GLY A 79 1.28 15.11 -30.01
N PHE A 80 2.07 14.77 -31.00
CA PHE A 80 3.12 15.64 -31.49
C PHE A 80 3.03 15.74 -33.02
N THR A 81 3.23 16.92 -33.57
CA THR A 81 3.16 17.29 -35.00
C THR A 81 4.55 17.78 -35.40
N GLY A 82 5.30 17.09 -36.25
CA GLY A 82 6.69 17.41 -36.60
C GLY A 82 6.92 18.72 -37.36
N THR A 83 8.12 19.31 -37.20
CA THR A 83 8.63 20.34 -38.12
C THR A 83 8.97 19.68 -39.44
N THR A 84 8.23 19.97 -40.50
CA THR A 84 8.70 19.72 -41.87
C THR A 84 9.67 20.82 -42.23
N ALA A 85 10.78 20.51 -42.90
CA ALA A 85 11.72 21.55 -43.30
C ALA A 85 12.56 21.18 -44.53
N SER A 86 12.98 22.19 -45.30
CA SER A 86 13.80 22.08 -46.52
C SER A 86 14.88 23.14 -46.54
N VAL A 87 15.97 22.97 -47.30
CA VAL A 87 17.06 23.96 -47.32
C VAL A 87 16.59 25.25 -48.00
N LYS A 88 16.83 26.41 -47.36
CA LYS A 88 16.33 27.70 -47.84
C LYS A 88 17.13 28.25 -49.02
N VAL A 89 18.44 28.10 -49.00
CA VAL A 89 19.37 28.54 -50.05
C VAL A 89 20.26 27.36 -50.43
N ALA A 90 20.11 26.87 -51.66
CA ALA A 90 20.87 25.73 -52.14
C ALA A 90 22.35 26.08 -52.27
N GLY A 91 23.22 25.27 -51.64
CA GLY A 91 24.67 25.45 -51.66
C GLY A 91 25.27 26.11 -50.42
N GLU A 92 24.44 26.63 -49.52
CA GLU A 92 24.88 27.23 -48.24
C GLU A 92 24.76 26.25 -47.08
N ASP A 93 25.60 26.41 -46.05
CA ASP A 93 25.61 25.55 -44.87
C ASP A 93 24.30 25.65 -44.06
N PHE A 94 23.84 24.51 -43.52
CA PHE A 94 22.59 24.37 -42.78
C PHE A 94 22.75 23.50 -41.51
N SER A 95 22.00 23.73 -40.42
CA SER A 95 22.19 23.06 -39.12
C SER A 95 20.93 23.03 -38.24
N PHE A 96 20.25 21.87 -38.07
CA PHE A 96 18.90 21.78 -37.48
C PHE A 96 18.69 20.80 -36.23
N SER A 97 18.37 21.25 -34.97
CA SER A 97 18.10 20.54 -33.63
C SER A 97 17.28 21.23 -32.42
N GLU A 98 15.99 20.96 -32.15
CA GLU A 98 15.00 21.71 -31.25
C GLU A 98 14.88 20.85 -30.03
N SER A 99 13.83 20.98 -29.26
CA SER A 99 13.74 20.75 -27.83
C SER A 99 12.26 20.89 -27.48
N PHE A 100 11.68 20.00 -26.70
CA PHE A 100 10.28 19.96 -26.31
C PHE A 100 10.21 18.82 -25.33
N ILE A 101 9.47 18.97 -24.24
CA ILE A 101 9.35 17.96 -23.21
C ILE A 101 7.92 18.06 -22.64
N GLU A 102 7.11 17.00 -22.68
CA GLU A 102 5.73 16.98 -22.18
C GLU A 102 5.41 15.88 -21.19
N GLY A 103 5.06 16.24 -19.96
CA GLY A 103 4.44 15.31 -19.01
C GLY A 103 3.05 14.80 -19.41
N ASP A 104 2.73 13.57 -19.04
CA ASP A 104 1.38 12.99 -19.14
C ASP A 104 0.26 13.90 -18.61
N LYS A 105 -0.98 13.66 -19.05
CA LYS A 105 -2.18 14.28 -18.47
C LYS A 105 -2.17 14.28 -16.93
N PRO A 106 -2.40 15.42 -16.25
CA PRO A 106 -2.82 15.38 -14.84
C PRO A 106 -4.08 14.53 -14.67
N HIS A 107 -3.94 13.45 -13.90
CA HIS A 107 -5.06 12.59 -13.55
C HIS A 107 -6.07 13.33 -12.67
N ALA A 108 -7.37 13.01 -12.77
CA ALA A 108 -8.45 13.66 -12.01
C ALA A 108 -8.42 13.39 -10.49
N GLY A 109 -7.40 12.67 -10.01
CA GLY A 109 -7.25 12.23 -8.63
C GLY A 109 -7.70 10.79 -8.43
N SER A 110 -7.07 10.12 -7.46
CA SER A 110 -7.43 8.77 -7.06
C SER A 110 -8.39 8.81 -5.87
N THR A 111 -9.43 7.99 -5.90
CA THR A 111 -10.36 7.83 -4.77
C THR A 111 -10.04 6.53 -4.04
N VAL A 112 -10.11 6.58 -2.71
CA VAL A 112 -10.05 5.38 -1.87
C VAL A 112 -11.44 5.14 -1.31
N ALA A 113 -12.00 3.97 -1.61
CA ALA A 113 -13.28 3.53 -1.09
C ALA A 113 -13.14 2.08 -0.64
N SER A 114 -13.52 1.79 0.61
CA SER A 114 -13.42 0.44 1.17
C SER A 114 -12.03 -0.19 0.95
N GLY A 115 -10.96 0.51 1.33
CA GLY A 115 -9.59 -0.03 1.29
C GLY A 115 -9.07 -0.30 -0.13
N VAL A 116 -9.84 0.01 -1.16
CA VAL A 116 -9.49 -0.18 -2.56
C VAL A 116 -9.43 1.18 -3.24
N ILE A 117 -8.46 1.34 -4.13
CA ILE A 117 -8.35 2.52 -4.98
C ILE A 117 -9.29 2.32 -6.17
N GLY A 118 -10.42 3.03 -6.16
CA GLY A 118 -11.47 2.89 -7.16
C GLY A 118 -11.13 3.53 -8.50
N THR A 119 -10.24 4.54 -8.49
CA THR A 119 -9.74 5.22 -9.69
C THR A 119 -8.21 5.27 -9.64
N LEU A 120 -7.57 4.53 -10.55
CA LEU A 120 -6.12 4.46 -10.63
C LEU A 120 -5.56 5.66 -11.40
N PRO A 121 -4.44 6.25 -10.94
CA PRO A 121 -3.78 7.29 -11.70
C PRO A 121 -3.14 6.70 -12.96
N VAL A 122 -3.65 7.13 -14.12
CA VAL A 122 -3.12 6.75 -15.44
C VAL A 122 -2.00 7.72 -15.81
N LEU A 123 -0.85 7.56 -15.16
CA LEU A 123 0.38 8.31 -15.41
C LEU A 123 1.49 7.33 -15.84
N GLY A 124 2.60 7.84 -16.38
CA GLY A 124 3.62 7.04 -17.07
C GLY A 124 4.29 5.94 -16.25
N SER A 125 4.33 6.06 -14.92
CA SER A 125 4.60 4.93 -14.04
C SER A 125 3.77 5.06 -12.78
N THR A 126 2.96 4.04 -12.50
CA THR A 126 2.05 3.98 -11.35
C THR A 126 2.22 2.63 -10.66
N VAL A 127 2.42 2.68 -9.34
CA VAL A 127 2.32 1.51 -8.46
C VAL A 127 1.16 1.75 -7.50
N THR A 128 0.22 0.81 -7.49
CA THR A 128 -0.95 0.85 -6.62
C THR A 128 -1.05 -0.45 -5.84
N SER A 129 -1.22 -0.36 -4.53
CA SER A 129 -1.54 -1.49 -3.66
C SER A 129 -2.95 -1.33 -3.09
N ALA A 130 -3.69 -2.44 -3.07
CA ALA A 130 -4.95 -2.52 -2.34
C ALA A 130 -4.66 -2.67 -0.84
N GLY A 131 -5.47 -2.00 -0.02
CA GLY A 131 -5.48 -2.16 1.43
C GLY A 131 -6.66 -2.99 1.91
N GLY A 132 -6.76 -3.17 3.22
CA GLY A 132 -7.90 -3.80 3.88
C GLY A 132 -8.90 -2.79 4.44
N VAL A 133 -10.04 -3.28 4.89
CA VAL A 133 -11.12 -2.49 5.52
C VAL A 133 -11.52 -3.13 6.83
N ALA A 134 -11.78 -2.29 7.82
CA ALA A 134 -12.30 -2.73 9.10
C ALA A 134 -13.72 -3.33 9.02
N GLY A 135 -14.44 -3.19 7.91
CA GLY A 135 -15.88 -3.46 7.82
C GLY A 135 -16.28 -4.88 8.22
N THR A 136 -15.68 -5.90 7.61
CA THR A 136 -15.88 -7.31 7.98
C THR A 136 -14.75 -7.86 8.86
N LEU A 137 -13.78 -7.03 9.22
CA LEU A 137 -12.64 -7.43 10.04
C LEU A 137 -13.12 -7.75 11.45
N ALA A 138 -12.92 -8.99 11.89
CA ALA A 138 -13.34 -9.43 13.21
C ALA A 138 -12.33 -10.43 13.78
N GLY A 139 -12.24 -10.47 15.10
CA GLY A 139 -11.35 -11.37 15.81
C GLY A 139 -11.89 -11.61 17.20
N THR A 140 -11.95 -12.88 17.60
CA THR A 140 -12.39 -13.28 18.94
C THR A 140 -11.48 -14.37 19.49
N VAL A 141 -11.26 -14.32 20.80
CA VAL A 141 -10.55 -15.34 21.57
C VAL A 141 -11.51 -15.89 22.60
N GLY A 142 -11.89 -17.16 22.43
CA GLY A 142 -12.75 -17.89 23.36
C GLY A 142 -12.06 -18.15 24.69
N THR A 143 -12.85 -18.43 25.72
CA THR A 143 -12.35 -18.82 27.05
C THR A 143 -11.70 -20.21 27.06
N ASP A 144 -11.97 -21.00 26.02
CA ASP A 144 -11.33 -22.27 25.69
C ASP A 144 -10.02 -22.11 24.90
N GLY A 145 -9.60 -20.86 24.65
CA GLY A 145 -8.43 -20.54 23.84
C GLY A 145 -8.68 -20.60 22.32
N ALA A 146 -9.92 -20.85 21.87
CA ALA A 146 -10.24 -20.86 20.45
C ALA A 146 -10.10 -19.47 19.84
N VAL A 147 -9.32 -19.34 18.77
CA VAL A 147 -9.13 -18.08 18.04
C VAL A 147 -9.87 -18.15 16.72
N THR A 148 -10.78 -17.20 16.48
CA THR A 148 -11.47 -17.05 15.19
C THR A 148 -11.22 -15.65 14.64
N ILE A 149 -10.70 -15.58 13.42
CA ILE A 149 -10.37 -14.33 12.72
C ILE A 149 -11.13 -14.29 11.39
N THR A 150 -11.84 -13.19 11.15
CA THR A 150 -12.40 -12.83 9.85
C THR A 150 -11.51 -11.75 9.26
N ALA A 151 -10.87 -12.04 8.12
CA ALA A 151 -9.97 -11.09 7.48
C ALA A 151 -10.72 -9.86 6.91
N GLY A 152 -10.08 -8.69 7.01
CA GLY A 152 -10.59 -7.42 6.49
C GLY A 152 -10.14 -7.11 5.05
N GLY A 153 -9.44 -8.04 4.39
CA GLY A 153 -8.85 -7.83 3.06
C GLY A 153 -7.33 -7.87 3.06
N ALA A 154 -6.71 -7.19 2.10
CA ALA A 154 -5.26 -7.18 1.91
C ALA A 154 -4.52 -6.63 3.15
N GLY A 155 -3.34 -7.18 3.44
CA GLY A 155 -2.50 -6.75 4.56
C GLY A 155 -3.13 -6.96 5.95
N THR A 156 -4.15 -7.82 6.07
CA THR A 156 -4.71 -8.15 7.39
C THR A 156 -3.67 -8.90 8.22
N THR A 157 -3.30 -8.34 9.37
CA THR A 157 -2.48 -8.99 10.39
C THR A 157 -3.29 -9.10 11.68
N ALA A 158 -3.23 -10.28 12.31
CA ALA A 158 -3.95 -10.56 13.54
C ALA A 158 -3.00 -11.15 14.57
N THR A 159 -2.91 -10.51 15.73
CA THR A 159 -2.23 -11.06 16.90
C THR A 159 -3.27 -11.38 17.95
N ALA A 160 -3.46 -12.68 18.21
CA ALA A 160 -4.35 -13.17 19.25
C ALA A 160 -3.52 -13.80 20.36
N GLN A 161 -3.86 -13.50 21.61
CA GLN A 161 -3.25 -14.10 22.78
C GLN A 161 -4.31 -14.63 23.73
N HIS A 162 -4.07 -15.83 24.21
CA HIS A 162 -4.79 -16.42 25.34
C HIS A 162 -3.73 -16.87 26.35
N VAL A 163 -3.74 -16.26 27.53
CA VAL A 163 -2.80 -16.55 28.60
C VAL A 163 -3.58 -17.04 29.81
N SER A 164 -3.29 -18.27 30.23
CA SER A 164 -3.79 -18.85 31.47
C SER A 164 -2.63 -18.96 32.45
N GLU A 165 -2.71 -18.23 33.55
CA GLU A 165 -1.71 -18.20 34.61
C GLU A 165 -2.28 -18.82 35.88
N LEU A 166 -1.52 -19.74 36.47
CA LEU A 166 -1.81 -20.35 37.76
C LEU A 166 -0.64 -20.08 38.71
N SER A 167 -0.90 -19.29 39.75
CA SER A 167 0.06 -18.96 40.79
C SER A 167 -0.39 -19.58 42.10
N ILE A 168 0.51 -20.35 42.73
CA ILE A 168 0.26 -21.09 43.97
C ILE A 168 1.22 -20.55 45.03
N PHE A 169 0.66 -19.96 46.07
CA PHE A 169 1.39 -19.46 47.24
C PHE A 169 1.20 -20.43 48.42
N ASN A 170 2.08 -20.35 49.42
CA ASN A 170 2.09 -21.20 50.61
C ASN A 170 2.05 -20.34 51.86
#